data_AF-A0A317NSH3-F1
#
_entry.id   AF-A0A317NSH3-F1
#
_cell.length_a   1.000
_cell.length_b   1.000
_cell.length_c   1.000
_cell.angle_alpha   90.00
_cell.angle_beta   90.00
_cell.angle_gamma   90.00
#
_symmetry.space_group_name_H-M   'P 1'
#
loop_
_entity.id
_entity.type
_entity.pdbx_description
1 polymer ?
#
loop_
_entity_poly.entity_id
_entity_poly.type
_entity_poly.pdbx_seq_one_letter_code
_entity_poly.pdbx_strand_id
1 'polypeptide(L)'
;MSPEKEKRMLELMERYKNNMREIKERMSIIQAMEECHSKQKLFTGLIEIDIDLLYLQLRKINEVIMFSCVIASEAAEKQLNADLRRGWELNKIKRSLERLNQNYFPYPVKVVNTEDGGCKIEKYDKDDRVYLTEDELFDIYKDASNYVHAKRSYQYGSKEERFRILHKGFEHASKITRLLSHHWLPINDSLEYAVIMEYGDKKDIQVILMEREGEKIK
;
A
#
# COMPACT_ATOMS: atom_id res chain seq x y z
N MET A 1 -8.24 23.72 17.62
CA MET A 1 -8.75 22.33 17.70
C MET A 1 -8.96 21.98 19.17
N SER A 2 -9.98 21.19 19.54
CA SER A 2 -10.14 20.79 20.94
C SER A 2 -9.09 19.73 21.33
N PRO A 3 -8.68 19.65 22.62
CA PRO A 3 -7.71 18.65 23.08
C PRO A 3 -8.12 17.20 22.78
N GLU A 4 -9.42 16.91 22.82
CA GLU A 4 -9.95 15.58 22.52
C GLU A 4 -9.81 15.21 21.04
N LYS A 5 -10.06 16.17 20.14
CA LYS A 5 -9.90 15.99 18.69
C LYS A 5 -8.42 15.79 18.33
N GLU A 6 -7.53 16.56 18.96
CA GLU A 6 -6.08 16.40 18.79
C GLU A 6 -5.59 15.02 19.24
N LYS A 7 -5.99 14.58 20.43
CA LYS A 7 -5.68 13.24 20.94
C LYS A 7 -6.16 12.15 19.97
N ARG A 8 -7.40 12.27 19.48
CA ARG A 8 -7.95 11.30 18.52
C ARG A 8 -7.14 11.25 17.23
N MET A 9 -6.70 12.39 16.71
CA MET A 9 -5.89 12.44 15.49
C MET A 9 -4.53 11.78 15.68
N LEU A 10 -3.88 11.98 16.82
CA LEU A 10 -2.63 11.31 17.17
C LEU A 10 -2.80 9.79 17.25
N GLU A 11 -3.91 9.31 17.83
CA GLU A 11 -4.24 7.88 17.87
C GLU A 11 -4.40 7.28 16.46
N LEU A 12 -5.13 7.96 15.56
CA LEU A 12 -5.30 7.49 14.18
C LEU A 12 -3.99 7.49 13.39
N MET A 13 -3.17 8.51 13.60
CA MET A 13 -1.84 8.62 12.98
C MET A 13 -0.91 7.49 13.44
N GLU A 14 -0.90 7.15 14.73
CA GLU A 14 -0.10 6.03 15.23
C GLU A 14 -0.60 4.68 14.70
N ARG A 15 -1.92 4.48 14.61
CA ARG A 15 -2.51 3.29 13.97
C ARG A 15 -2.11 3.20 12.48
N TYR A 16 -2.12 4.32 11.77
CA TYR A 16 -1.64 4.38 10.39
C TYR A 16 -0.16 3.98 10.30
N LYS A 17 0.70 4.55 11.16
CA LYS A 17 2.13 4.21 11.24
C LYS A 17 2.33 2.71 11.53
N ASN A 18 1.53 2.11 12.40
CA ASN A 18 1.58 0.67 12.69
C ASN A 18 1.25 -0.18 11.45
N ASN A 19 0.22 0.19 10.69
CA ASN A 19 -0.10 -0.51 9.44
C ASN A 19 1.04 -0.41 8.42
N MET A 20 1.70 0.74 8.33
CA MET A 20 2.87 0.91 7.47
C MET A 20 4.04 0.00 7.91
N ARG A 21 4.25 -0.20 9.21
CA ARG A 21 5.23 -1.17 9.73
C ARG A 21 4.88 -2.60 9.33
N GLU A 22 3.61 -3.00 9.47
CA GLU A 22 3.16 -4.33 9.02
C GLU A 22 3.41 -4.53 7.52
N ILE A 23 3.11 -3.53 6.69
CA ILE A 23 3.41 -3.60 5.24
C ILE A 23 4.91 -3.79 5.02
N LYS A 24 5.77 -3.04 5.73
CA LYS A 24 7.23 -3.15 5.61
C LYS A 24 7.73 -4.55 5.97
N GLU A 25 7.22 -5.13 7.06
CA GLU A 25 7.54 -6.50 7.48
C GLU A 25 7.12 -7.53 6.43
N ARG A 26 5.90 -7.42 5.90
CA ARG A 26 5.42 -8.33 4.83
C ARG A 26 6.22 -8.18 3.54
N MET A 27 6.57 -6.96 3.17
CA MET A 27 7.41 -6.67 2.00
C MET A 27 8.81 -7.26 2.16
N SER A 28 9.37 -7.31 3.37
CA SER A 28 10.68 -7.94 3.62
C SER A 28 10.70 -9.43 3.27
N ILE A 29 9.57 -10.13 3.46
CA ILE A 29 9.42 -11.53 3.06
C ILE A 29 9.47 -11.64 1.53
N ILE A 30 8.74 -10.78 0.82
CA ILE A 30 8.74 -10.75 -0.65
C ILE A 30 10.14 -10.43 -1.20
N GLN A 31 10.84 -9.48 -0.59
CA GLN A 31 12.23 -9.13 -0.97
C GLN A 31 13.17 -10.32 -0.78
N ALA A 32 13.10 -11.02 0.36
CA ALA A 32 13.91 -12.22 0.57
C ALA A 32 13.59 -13.33 -0.45
N MET A 33 12.33 -13.48 -0.85
CA MET A 33 11.93 -14.39 -1.92
C MET A 33 12.52 -13.98 -3.27
N GLU A 34 12.40 -12.71 -3.65
CA GLU A 34 12.94 -12.17 -4.91
C GLU A 34 14.46 -12.36 -4.99
N GLU A 35 15.18 -12.10 -3.88
CA GLU A 35 16.62 -12.34 -3.78
C GLU A 35 16.98 -13.82 -3.99
N CYS A 36 16.22 -14.77 -3.42
CA CYS A 36 16.41 -16.19 -3.65
C CYS A 36 16.22 -16.56 -5.13
N HIS A 37 15.14 -16.07 -5.75
CA HIS A 37 14.82 -16.34 -7.15
C HIS A 37 15.83 -15.71 -8.12
N SER A 38 16.37 -14.54 -7.81
CA SER A 38 17.46 -13.91 -8.59
C SER A 38 18.71 -14.79 -8.66
N LYS A 39 18.93 -15.63 -7.65
CA LYS A 39 20.03 -16.62 -7.56
C LYS A 39 19.63 -18.00 -8.11
N GLN A 40 18.50 -18.07 -8.84
CA GLN A 40 17.92 -19.29 -9.39
C GLN A 40 17.59 -20.36 -8.32
N LYS A 41 17.24 -19.92 -7.11
CA LYS A 41 16.83 -20.79 -6.00
C LYS A 41 15.36 -20.57 -5.65
N LEU A 42 14.66 -21.65 -5.32
CA LEU A 42 13.32 -21.58 -4.74
C LEU A 42 13.44 -21.21 -3.26
N PHE A 43 12.54 -20.36 -2.77
CA PHE A 43 12.56 -19.85 -1.40
C PHE A 43 12.13 -20.93 -0.41
N THR A 44 11.03 -21.63 -0.70
CA THR A 44 10.51 -22.74 0.12
C THR A 44 10.95 -24.12 -0.38
N GLY A 45 11.66 -24.18 -1.51
CA GLY A 45 12.01 -25.43 -2.19
C GLY A 45 10.94 -25.94 -3.17
N LEU A 46 9.74 -25.33 -3.21
CA LEU A 46 8.66 -25.67 -4.15
C LEU A 46 8.07 -24.39 -4.76
N ILE A 47 8.02 -24.32 -6.10
CA ILE A 47 7.62 -23.09 -6.81
C ILE A 47 6.15 -22.74 -6.59
N GLU A 48 5.29 -23.74 -6.40
CA GLU A 48 3.86 -23.55 -6.12
C GLU A 48 3.67 -22.89 -4.76
N ILE A 49 4.45 -23.32 -3.75
CA ILE A 49 4.39 -22.72 -2.41
C ILE A 49 4.97 -21.31 -2.42
N ASP A 50 6.02 -21.05 -3.21
CA ASP A 50 6.53 -19.69 -3.40
C ASP A 50 5.47 -18.77 -4.03
N ILE A 51 4.71 -19.26 -5.03
CA ILE A 51 3.59 -18.50 -5.62
C ILE A 51 2.51 -18.23 -4.57
N ASP A 52 2.07 -19.26 -3.83
CA ASP A 52 1.01 -19.12 -2.84
C ASP A 52 1.41 -18.15 -1.74
N LEU A 53 2.65 -18.23 -1.24
CA LEU A 53 3.20 -17.33 -0.26
C LEU A 53 3.24 -15.89 -0.79
N LEU A 54 3.75 -15.68 -2.02
CA LEU A 54 3.84 -14.36 -2.64
C LEU A 54 2.46 -13.70 -2.75
N TYR A 55 1.48 -14.40 -3.31
CA TYR A 55 0.14 -13.84 -3.50
C TYR A 55 -0.65 -13.71 -2.20
N LEU A 56 -0.38 -14.55 -1.19
CA LEU A 56 -0.90 -14.36 0.16
C LEU A 56 -0.36 -13.06 0.79
N GLN A 57 0.95 -12.81 0.68
CA GLN A 57 1.53 -11.55 1.19
C GLN A 57 0.97 -10.34 0.44
N LEU A 58 0.92 -10.38 -0.90
CA LEU A 58 0.35 -9.29 -1.71
C LEU A 58 -1.11 -9.02 -1.33
N ARG A 59 -1.93 -10.05 -1.16
CA ARG A 59 -3.32 -9.88 -0.70
C ARG A 59 -3.37 -9.16 0.64
N LYS A 60 -2.58 -9.62 1.62
CA LYS A 60 -2.56 -9.02 2.97
C LYS A 60 -2.05 -7.58 2.94
N ILE A 61 -1.04 -7.28 2.14
CA ILE A 61 -0.55 -5.92 1.95
C ILE A 61 -1.66 -5.03 1.37
N ASN A 62 -2.36 -5.48 0.32
CA ASN A 62 -3.48 -4.72 -0.26
C ASN A 62 -4.61 -4.49 0.76
N GLU A 63 -4.92 -5.49 1.59
CA GLU A 63 -5.88 -5.35 2.69
C GLU A 63 -5.41 -4.26 3.68
N VAL A 64 -4.15 -4.31 4.11
CA VAL A 64 -3.57 -3.34 5.06
C VAL A 64 -3.50 -1.93 4.48
N ILE A 65 -3.19 -1.75 3.20
CA ILE A 65 -3.25 -0.44 2.51
C ILE A 65 -4.67 0.14 2.62
N MET A 66 -5.69 -0.66 2.31
CA MET A 66 -7.07 -0.22 2.37
C MET A 66 -7.55 0.04 3.80
N PHE A 67 -7.16 -0.78 4.77
CA PHE A 67 -7.39 -0.50 6.20
C PHE A 67 -6.75 0.82 6.62
N SER A 68 -5.56 1.13 6.11
CA SER A 68 -4.85 2.37 6.41
C SER A 68 -5.61 3.58 5.87
N CYS A 69 -6.16 3.48 4.66
CA CYS A 69 -7.04 4.51 4.09
C CYS A 69 -8.30 4.74 4.95
N VAL A 70 -8.90 3.67 5.48
CA VAL A 70 -10.05 3.77 6.41
C VAL A 70 -9.66 4.44 7.72
N ILE A 71 -8.54 4.04 8.32
CA ILE A 71 -8.10 4.53 9.63
C ILE A 71 -7.64 5.99 9.57
N ALA A 72 -7.07 6.43 8.45
CA ALA A 72 -6.59 7.79 8.29
C ALA A 72 -7.70 8.84 8.44
N SER A 73 -8.94 8.51 8.07
CA SER A 73 -10.10 9.39 8.23
C SER A 73 -10.97 8.95 9.41
N GLU A 74 -11.15 9.84 10.40
CA GLU A 74 -12.02 9.57 11.55
C GLU A 74 -13.47 9.24 11.12
N ALA A 75 -13.96 9.89 10.07
CA ALA A 75 -15.30 9.63 9.53
C ALA A 75 -15.39 8.23 8.93
N ALA A 76 -14.39 7.83 8.14
CA ALA A 76 -14.32 6.50 7.55
C ALA A 76 -14.17 5.42 8.62
N GLU A 77 -13.32 5.64 9.62
CA GLU A 77 -13.12 4.70 10.71
C GLU A 77 -14.42 4.47 11.50
N LYS A 78 -15.13 5.54 11.88
CA LYS A 78 -16.41 5.44 12.59
C LYS A 78 -17.47 4.69 11.79
N GLN A 79 -17.55 4.94 10.48
CA GLN A 79 -18.57 4.33 9.63
C GLN A 79 -18.25 2.87 9.27
N LEU A 80 -16.99 2.56 8.98
CA LEU A 80 -16.60 1.28 8.40
C LEU A 80 -16.14 0.25 9.42
N ASN A 81 -15.70 0.64 10.62
CA ASN A 81 -15.19 -0.31 11.62
C ASN A 81 -16.25 -1.39 11.98
N ALA A 82 -17.52 -1.01 12.08
CA ALA A 82 -18.60 -1.98 12.31
C ALA A 82 -18.79 -2.98 11.16
N ASP A 83 -18.63 -2.53 9.91
CA ASP A 83 -18.76 -3.37 8.73
C ASP A 83 -17.54 -4.27 8.53
N LEU A 84 -16.32 -3.76 8.78
CA LEU A 84 -15.07 -4.51 8.72
C LEU A 84 -15.04 -5.68 9.71
N ARG A 85 -15.71 -5.54 10.87
CA ARG A 85 -15.86 -6.63 11.85
C ARG A 85 -16.77 -7.76 11.37
N ARG A 86 -17.70 -7.49 10.46
CA ARG A 86 -18.64 -8.49 9.93
C ARG A 86 -18.08 -9.29 8.76
N GLY A 87 -17.13 -8.71 8.03
CA GLY A 87 -16.47 -9.36 6.92
C GLY A 87 -15.72 -8.35 6.04
N TRP A 88 -14.64 -8.81 5.42
CA TRP A 88 -13.87 -8.00 4.50
C TRP A 88 -14.46 -8.12 3.08
N GLU A 89 -15.14 -7.05 2.64
CA GLU A 89 -15.62 -6.92 1.26
C GLU A 89 -14.99 -5.70 0.59
N LEU A 90 -13.95 -5.93 -0.21
CA LEU A 90 -13.14 -4.87 -0.80
C LEU A 90 -13.97 -3.86 -1.61
N ASN A 91 -14.95 -4.32 -2.40
CA ASN A 91 -15.85 -3.47 -3.19
C ASN A 91 -16.81 -2.62 -2.34
N LYS A 92 -17.17 -3.08 -1.14
CA LYS A 92 -18.00 -2.31 -0.20
C LYS A 92 -17.15 -1.23 0.48
N ILE A 93 -15.91 -1.56 0.81
CA ILE A 93 -14.94 -0.63 1.38
C ILE A 93 -14.63 0.50 0.39
N LYS A 94 -14.31 0.15 -0.88
CA LYS A 94 -14.09 1.12 -1.98
C LYS A 94 -15.21 2.16 -2.03
N ARG A 95 -16.44 1.69 -2.25
CA ARG A 95 -17.63 2.55 -2.39
C ARG A 95 -17.94 3.40 -1.16
N SER A 96 -17.49 2.98 0.01
CA SER A 96 -17.67 3.74 1.25
C SER A 96 -16.60 4.81 1.40
N LEU A 97 -15.35 4.49 1.07
CA LEU A 97 -14.24 5.44 1.05
C LEU A 97 -14.46 6.53 0.01
N GLU A 98 -14.83 6.16 -1.23
CA GLU A 98 -15.14 7.12 -2.32
C GLU A 98 -16.23 8.12 -1.93
N ARG A 99 -17.23 7.67 -1.16
CA ARG A 99 -18.34 8.52 -0.69
C ARG A 99 -17.89 9.52 0.36
N LEU A 100 -16.91 9.15 1.19
CA LEU A 100 -16.43 9.96 2.30
C LEU A 100 -15.31 10.91 1.90
N ASN A 101 -14.44 10.47 1.00
CA ASN A 101 -13.33 11.24 0.46
C ASN A 101 -12.97 10.68 -0.93
N GLN A 102 -13.17 11.46 -1.99
CA GLN A 102 -12.83 11.01 -3.35
C GLN A 102 -11.32 10.85 -3.57
N ASN A 103 -10.50 11.49 -2.74
CA ASN A 103 -9.04 11.44 -2.79
C ASN A 103 -8.46 10.55 -1.69
N TYR A 104 -9.16 9.51 -1.28
CA TYR A 104 -8.78 8.68 -0.13
C TYR A 104 -7.56 7.80 -0.35
N PHE A 105 -7.10 7.62 -1.59
CA PHE A 105 -6.01 6.71 -1.93
C PHE A 105 -4.66 7.44 -1.85
N PRO A 106 -3.59 6.79 -1.35
CA PRO A 106 -2.27 7.42 -1.31
C PRO A 106 -1.76 7.72 -2.71
N TYR A 107 -0.97 8.78 -2.82
CA TYR A 107 -0.24 9.10 -4.05
C TYR A 107 1.25 9.28 -3.74
N PRO A 108 2.13 8.75 -4.61
CA PRO A 108 3.55 8.85 -4.37
C PRO A 108 4.07 10.25 -4.71
N VAL A 109 5.16 10.63 -4.04
CA VAL A 109 5.86 11.88 -4.28
C VAL A 109 7.36 11.65 -4.44
N LYS A 110 8.01 12.48 -5.25
CA LYS A 110 9.46 12.52 -5.45
C LYS A 110 10.04 13.64 -4.59
N VAL A 111 11.12 13.35 -3.88
CA VAL A 111 11.95 14.38 -3.24
C VAL A 111 13.02 14.76 -4.26
N VAL A 112 13.04 16.03 -4.67
CA VAL A 112 13.96 16.56 -5.66
C VAL A 112 14.83 17.63 -4.98
N ASN A 113 16.14 17.49 -5.09
CA ASN A 113 17.06 18.52 -4.59
C ASN A 113 16.95 19.76 -5.48
N THR A 114 16.85 20.93 -4.86
CA THR A 114 16.83 22.20 -5.58
C THR A 114 18.24 22.74 -5.74
N GLU A 115 18.46 23.60 -6.75
CA GLU A 115 19.77 24.14 -7.09
C GLU A 115 20.41 24.96 -5.96
N ASP A 116 19.59 25.53 -5.07
CA ASP A 116 19.98 26.28 -3.88
C ASP A 116 20.32 25.38 -2.67
N GLY A 117 20.38 24.06 -2.84
CA GLY A 117 20.68 23.10 -1.78
C GLY A 117 19.49 22.76 -0.88
N GLY A 118 18.29 23.20 -1.24
CA GLY A 118 17.03 22.79 -0.62
C GLY A 118 16.50 21.45 -1.16
N CYS A 119 15.31 21.08 -0.71
CA CYS A 119 14.55 19.94 -1.21
C CYS A 119 13.12 20.38 -1.51
N LYS A 120 12.60 19.93 -2.65
CA LYS A 120 11.22 20.14 -3.07
C LYS A 120 10.52 18.80 -3.20
N ILE A 121 9.23 18.79 -2.88
CA ILE A 121 8.37 17.64 -3.14
C ILE A 121 7.66 17.84 -4.47
N GLU A 122 7.75 16.85 -5.35
CA GLU A 122 7.10 16.85 -6.65
C GLU A 122 6.20 15.62 -6.80
N LYS A 123 5.04 15.78 -7.44
CA LYS A 123 4.21 14.63 -7.82
C LYS A 123 4.91 13.86 -8.95
N TYR A 124 4.70 12.55 -9.02
CA TYR A 124 5.08 11.80 -10.22
C TYR A 124 4.31 12.33 -11.43
N ASP A 125 4.93 12.31 -12.61
CA ASP A 125 4.24 12.61 -13.84
C ASP A 125 3.09 11.60 -14.04
N LYS A 126 1.96 12.06 -14.59
CA LYS A 126 0.78 11.22 -14.84
C LYS A 126 1.08 10.10 -15.83
N ASP A 127 2.04 10.32 -16.73
CA ASP A 127 2.46 9.33 -17.72
C ASP A 127 3.49 8.33 -17.15
N ASP A 128 4.11 8.66 -16.02
CA ASP A 128 5.12 7.84 -15.34
C ASP A 128 4.42 6.89 -14.35
N ARG A 129 3.58 5.97 -14.87
CA ARG A 129 2.80 4.97 -14.09
C ARG A 129 3.67 3.80 -13.58
N VAL A 130 4.74 4.14 -12.88
CA VAL A 130 5.69 3.17 -12.32
C VAL A 130 5.27 2.65 -10.95
N TYR A 131 4.21 3.20 -10.35
CA TYR A 131 3.69 2.88 -9.02
C TYR A 131 2.32 2.21 -9.08
N LEU A 132 1.89 1.63 -7.97
CA LEU A 132 0.59 0.99 -7.86
C LEU A 132 -0.53 2.03 -7.85
N THR A 133 -1.46 1.91 -8.78
CA THR A 133 -2.71 2.70 -8.79
C THR A 133 -3.80 2.03 -7.97
N GLU A 134 -4.85 2.79 -7.62
CA GLU A 134 -6.02 2.24 -6.93
C GLU A 134 -6.60 1.05 -7.69
N ASP A 135 -6.92 1.20 -8.98
CA ASP A 135 -7.55 0.12 -9.76
C ASP A 135 -6.67 -1.13 -9.86
N GLU A 136 -5.36 -0.97 -10.03
CA GLU A 136 -4.42 -2.09 -10.00
C GLU A 136 -4.43 -2.80 -8.63
N LEU A 137 -4.59 -2.08 -7.52
CA LEU A 137 -4.71 -2.71 -6.19
C LEU A 137 -5.91 -3.66 -6.14
N PHE A 138 -7.05 -3.27 -6.72
CA PHE A 138 -8.24 -4.11 -6.80
C PHE A 138 -8.05 -5.32 -7.72
N ASP A 139 -7.40 -5.11 -8.86
CA ASP A 139 -7.10 -6.21 -9.80
C ASP A 139 -6.16 -7.24 -9.14
N ILE A 140 -5.11 -6.79 -8.46
CA ILE A 140 -4.18 -7.66 -7.74
C ILE A 140 -4.90 -8.42 -6.62
N TYR A 141 -5.78 -7.74 -5.88
CA TYR A 141 -6.54 -8.40 -4.81
C TYR A 141 -7.42 -9.52 -5.35
N LYS A 142 -8.10 -9.27 -6.48
CA LYS A 142 -8.92 -10.26 -7.17
C LYS A 142 -8.05 -11.41 -7.69
N ASP A 143 -6.95 -11.09 -8.37
CA ASP A 143 -5.99 -12.07 -8.90
C ASP A 143 -5.41 -12.95 -7.79
N ALA A 144 -5.03 -12.36 -6.65
CA ALA A 144 -4.49 -13.07 -5.50
C ALA A 144 -5.47 -14.09 -4.91
N SER A 145 -6.78 -13.81 -5.00
CA SER A 145 -7.83 -14.77 -4.59
C SER A 145 -7.70 -16.11 -5.30
N ASN A 146 -7.22 -16.11 -6.56
CA ASN A 146 -7.05 -17.34 -7.31
C ASN A 146 -5.96 -18.23 -6.71
N TYR A 147 -4.92 -17.67 -6.09
CA TYR A 147 -3.75 -18.41 -5.59
C TYR A 147 -3.82 -18.72 -4.08
N VAL A 148 -4.74 -18.09 -3.34
CA VAL A 148 -4.96 -18.39 -1.92
C VAL A 148 -5.76 -19.68 -1.70
N HIS A 149 -6.56 -20.10 -2.69
CA HIS A 149 -7.28 -21.36 -2.64
C HIS A 149 -6.40 -22.51 -3.12
N ALA A 150 -6.50 -23.66 -2.45
CA ALA A 150 -5.80 -24.87 -2.86
C ALA A 150 -6.14 -25.21 -4.32
N LYS A 151 -5.12 -25.19 -5.18
CA LYS A 151 -5.22 -25.59 -6.58
C LYS A 151 -4.74 -27.02 -6.76
N ARG A 152 -5.26 -27.68 -7.80
CA ARG A 152 -4.67 -28.89 -8.36
C ARG A 152 -3.37 -28.52 -9.08
N SER A 153 -2.36 -29.38 -9.02
CA SER A 153 -1.02 -29.11 -9.54
C SER A 153 -0.96 -28.66 -11.01
N TYR A 154 -1.86 -29.14 -11.87
CA TYR A 154 -1.93 -28.73 -13.28
C TYR A 154 -2.44 -27.30 -13.50
N GLN A 155 -3.11 -26.69 -12.51
CA GLN A 155 -3.71 -25.36 -12.63
C GLN A 155 -2.69 -24.21 -12.49
N TYR A 156 -1.44 -24.52 -12.12
CA TYR A 156 -0.32 -23.58 -12.19
C TYR A 156 0.36 -23.57 -13.57
N GLY A 157 -0.05 -24.45 -14.48
CA GLY A 157 0.52 -24.54 -15.82
C GLY A 157 1.91 -25.15 -15.85
N SER A 158 2.63 -24.90 -16.94
CA SER A 158 4.02 -25.29 -17.19
C SER A 158 4.98 -24.62 -16.20
N LYS A 159 6.24 -25.04 -16.23
CA LYS A 159 7.30 -24.42 -15.43
C LYS A 159 7.45 -22.93 -15.80
N GLU A 160 7.43 -22.61 -17.09
CA GLU A 160 7.55 -21.25 -17.61
C GLU A 160 6.39 -20.37 -17.16
N GLU A 161 5.16 -20.91 -17.15
CA GLU A 161 3.97 -20.21 -16.66
C GLU A 161 4.10 -19.87 -15.17
N ARG A 162 4.61 -20.80 -14.35
CA ARG A 162 4.87 -20.57 -12.92
C ARG A 162 5.86 -19.43 -12.68
N PHE A 163 6.96 -19.40 -13.43
CA PHE A 163 7.93 -18.29 -13.33
C PHE A 163 7.35 -16.95 -13.79
N ARG A 164 6.50 -16.95 -14.83
CA ARG A 164 5.79 -15.72 -15.24
C ARG A 164 4.85 -15.21 -14.15
N ILE A 165 4.13 -16.11 -13.47
CA ILE A 165 3.24 -15.77 -12.35
C ILE A 165 4.03 -15.14 -11.18
N LEU A 166 5.19 -15.71 -10.84
CA LEU A 166 6.09 -15.16 -9.83
C LEU A 166 6.59 -13.76 -10.21
N HIS A 167 7.09 -13.62 -11.44
CA HIS A 167 7.60 -12.34 -11.94
C HIS A 167 6.54 -11.24 -11.86
N LYS A 168 5.31 -11.53 -12.32
CA LYS A 168 4.18 -10.60 -12.19
C LYS A 168 3.93 -10.18 -10.73
N GLY A 169 4.03 -11.13 -9.79
CA GLY A 169 3.90 -10.84 -8.36
C GLY A 169 5.02 -9.93 -7.82
N PHE A 170 6.26 -10.13 -8.23
CA PHE A 170 7.38 -9.24 -7.86
C PHE A 170 7.23 -7.84 -8.48
N GLU A 171 6.76 -7.73 -9.73
CA GLU A 171 6.44 -6.44 -10.34
C GLU A 171 5.37 -5.67 -9.54
N HIS A 172 4.33 -6.36 -9.07
CA HIS A 172 3.32 -5.77 -8.18
C HIS A 172 3.94 -5.28 -6.87
N ALA A 173 4.82 -6.08 -6.26
CA ALA A 173 5.53 -5.68 -5.04
C ALA A 173 6.38 -4.42 -5.27
N SER A 174 7.09 -4.34 -6.40
CA SER A 174 7.86 -3.16 -6.80
C SER A 174 6.98 -1.90 -6.95
N LYS A 175 5.81 -2.04 -7.56
CA LYS A 175 4.81 -0.96 -7.67
C LYS A 175 4.29 -0.50 -6.31
N ILE A 176 4.05 -1.42 -5.37
CA ILE A 176 3.67 -1.10 -3.98
C ILE A 176 4.79 -0.32 -3.29
N THR A 177 6.04 -0.77 -3.42
CA THR A 177 7.20 -0.04 -2.86
C THR A 177 7.23 1.39 -3.37
N ARG A 178 7.12 1.60 -4.69
CA ARG A 178 7.14 2.94 -5.28
C ARG A 178 5.97 3.80 -4.84
N LEU A 179 4.77 3.22 -4.69
CA LEU A 179 3.60 3.91 -4.16
C LEU A 179 3.86 4.41 -2.73
N LEU A 180 4.44 3.57 -1.86
CA LEU A 180 4.48 3.85 -0.43
C LEU A 180 5.81 4.44 0.07
N SER A 181 6.93 4.35 -0.65
CA SER A 181 8.24 4.82 -0.16
C SER A 181 8.20 6.26 0.38
N HIS A 182 7.65 7.18 -0.41
CA HIS A 182 7.32 8.54 -0.02
C HIS A 182 5.93 8.82 -0.57
N HIS A 183 4.96 9.06 0.30
CA HIS A 183 3.58 9.21 -0.15
C HIS A 183 2.80 10.19 0.70
N TRP A 184 1.83 10.81 0.04
CA TRP A 184 0.84 11.66 0.66
C TRP A 184 -0.52 10.95 0.64
N LEU A 185 -1.27 11.09 1.73
CA LEU A 185 -2.58 10.48 1.89
C LEU A 185 -3.59 11.54 2.34
N PRO A 186 -4.51 11.96 1.46
CA PRO A 186 -5.55 12.89 1.85
C PRO A 186 -6.52 12.27 2.86
N ILE A 187 -6.72 12.97 3.96
CA ILE A 187 -7.62 12.54 5.04
C ILE A 187 -8.99 13.19 4.85
N ASN A 188 -8.99 14.43 4.36
CA ASN A 188 -10.14 15.23 3.96
C ASN A 188 -9.69 16.33 2.98
N ASP A 189 -10.55 17.31 2.73
CA ASP A 189 -10.28 18.40 1.78
C ASP A 189 -9.17 19.36 2.22
N SER A 190 -8.85 19.41 3.51
CA SER A 190 -7.90 20.39 4.09
C SER A 190 -6.65 19.75 4.70
N LEU A 191 -6.64 18.44 4.92
CA LEU A 191 -5.55 17.76 5.62
C LEU A 191 -5.11 16.49 4.90
N GLU A 192 -3.82 16.21 4.96
CA GLU A 192 -3.21 14.98 4.49
C GLU A 192 -2.08 14.51 5.41
N TYR A 193 -1.77 13.21 5.34
CA TYR A 193 -0.54 12.67 5.93
C TYR A 193 0.57 12.74 4.91
N ALA A 194 1.71 13.34 5.28
CA ALA A 194 2.98 13.14 4.62
C ALA A 194 3.74 11.99 5.27
N VAL A 195 4.15 11.02 4.46
CA VAL A 195 4.72 9.76 4.94
C VAL A 195 6.04 9.46 4.26
N ILE A 196 7.04 9.11 5.08
CA ILE A 196 8.35 8.63 4.65
C ILE A 196 8.58 7.27 5.32
N MET A 197 8.69 6.20 4.52
CA MET A 197 8.80 4.83 5.03
C MET A 197 10.20 4.48 5.57
N GLU A 198 11.20 5.27 5.18
CA GLU A 198 12.59 5.15 5.63
C GLU A 198 13.15 6.53 5.99
N TYR A 199 12.92 6.97 7.22
CA TYR A 199 13.41 8.24 7.75
C TYR A 199 14.56 8.04 8.74
N GLY A 200 15.63 8.83 8.57
CA GLY A 200 16.83 8.83 9.41
C GLY A 200 17.62 7.52 9.37
N ASP A 201 18.68 7.45 10.18
CA ASP A 201 19.63 6.32 10.17
C ASP A 201 19.00 4.98 10.58
N LYS A 202 17.95 5.03 11.40
CA LYS A 202 17.21 3.84 11.85
C LYS A 202 16.18 3.35 10.83
N LYS A 203 15.99 4.06 9.72
CA LYS A 203 14.96 3.77 8.70
C LYS A 203 13.56 3.56 9.32
N ASP A 204 13.20 4.41 10.28
CA ASP A 204 11.87 4.37 10.90
C ASP A 204 10.84 5.03 9.96
N ILE A 205 9.56 4.81 10.23
CA ILE A 205 8.46 5.41 9.47
C ILE A 205 8.12 6.75 10.10
N GLN A 206 8.16 7.83 9.32
CA GLN A 206 7.71 9.14 9.73
C GLN A 206 6.34 9.42 9.11
N VAL A 207 5.40 9.88 9.93
CA VAL A 207 4.07 10.34 9.51
C VAL A 207 3.89 11.73 10.09
N ILE A 208 3.57 12.71 9.24
CA ILE A 208 3.34 14.10 9.61
C ILE A 208 1.96 14.49 9.08
N LEU A 209 1.15 15.13 9.92
CA LEU A 209 -0.06 15.77 9.46
C LEU A 209 0.28 17.14 8.88
N MET A 210 -0.20 17.42 7.67
CA MET A 210 -0.02 18.71 7.02
C MET A 210 -1.34 19.26 6.48
N GLU A 211 -1.38 20.58 6.31
CA GLU A 211 -2.44 21.22 5.52
C GLU A 211 -2.25 20.84 4.06
N ARG A 212 -3.35 20.48 3.42
CA ARG A 212 -3.37 20.17 2.00
C ARG A 212 -3.35 21.48 1.25
N GLU A 213 -2.30 21.72 0.47
CA GLU A 213 -2.29 22.84 -0.47
C GLU A 213 -3.38 22.56 -1.51
N GLY A 214 -4.50 23.29 -1.42
CA GLY A 214 -5.55 23.20 -2.42
C GLY A 214 -4.96 23.45 -3.80
N GLU A 215 -5.29 22.59 -4.77
CA GLU A 215 -5.09 22.96 -6.17
C GLU A 215 -5.91 24.24 -6.37
N LYS A 216 -5.23 25.40 -6.41
CA LYS A 216 -5.82 26.60 -6.99
C LYS A 216 -6.12 26.21 -8.43
N ILE A 217 -7.36 25.82 -8.67
CA ILE A 217 -7.93 25.69 -10.01
C ILE A 217 -7.69 27.06 -10.65
N LYS A 218 -6.68 27.12 -11.52
CA LYS A 218 -6.50 28.22 -12.46
C LYS A 218 -7.36 27.97 -13.67
#